data_AF-A0A3N7BME6-F1
#
_entry.id   AF-A0A3N7BME6-F1
#
_cell.length_a   1.000
_cell.length_b   1.000
_cell.length_c   1.000
_cell.angle_alpha   90.00
_cell.angle_beta   90.00
_cell.angle_gamma   90.00
#
_symmetry.space_group_name_H-M   'P 1'
#
loop_
_entity.id
_entity.type
_entity.pdbx_description
1 polymer ?
#
loop_
_entity_poly.entity_id
_entity_poly.type
_entity_poly.pdbx_seq_one_letter_code
_entity_poly.pdbx_strand_id
1 'polypeptide(L)'
;MALSATAAIASAAQPPAALIEVRPDGQRTVFTTQRLSRHDRLIAQYADAQGKARCCVPLRIVGGPLRRTDVSDELRERRVRAYALPAVATPDPLPFIGAALVLKAGGEPSFLGEQAFLAGATGNKAFPEVCTSSEGAHLLQSSNGKPQAHLYMHFDYAVEPTCSPESLKPFY
;
A
#
# COMPACT_ATOMS: atom_id res chain seq x y z
N MET A 1 48.85 -14.61 -5.17
CA MET A 1 47.46 -15.08 -4.95
C MET A 1 46.64 -13.89 -4.50
N ALA A 2 45.76 -13.36 -5.35
CA ALA A 2 44.84 -12.28 -5.00
C ALA A 2 43.43 -12.89 -4.87
N LEU A 3 42.86 -12.87 -3.66
CA LEU A 3 41.45 -13.20 -3.45
C LEU A 3 40.61 -11.96 -3.79
N SER A 4 39.97 -11.96 -4.95
CA SER A 4 38.90 -11.01 -5.24
C SER A 4 37.63 -11.46 -4.53
N ALA A 5 37.25 -10.75 -3.47
CA ALA A 5 35.95 -10.90 -2.82
C ALA A 5 34.88 -10.18 -3.65
N THR A 6 34.08 -10.93 -4.40
CA THR A 6 32.86 -10.42 -5.04
C THR A 6 31.79 -10.21 -3.98
N ALA A 7 31.60 -8.96 -3.55
CA ALA A 7 30.44 -8.57 -2.75
C ALA A 7 29.18 -8.68 -3.63
N ALA A 8 28.39 -9.73 -3.43
CA ALA A 8 27.06 -9.82 -4.00
C ALA A 8 26.18 -8.76 -3.32
N ILE A 9 25.87 -7.69 -4.06
CA ILE A 9 24.92 -6.67 -3.61
C ILE A 9 23.53 -7.32 -3.67
N ALA A 10 23.06 -7.85 -2.54
CA ALA A 10 21.70 -8.36 -2.43
C ALA A 10 20.74 -7.17 -2.63
N SER A 11 20.03 -7.15 -3.76
CA SER A 11 18.98 -6.17 -4.00
C SER A 11 17.83 -6.48 -3.03
N ALA A 12 17.63 -5.62 -2.03
CA ALA A 12 16.53 -5.76 -1.09
C ALA A 12 15.20 -5.71 -1.86
N ALA A 13 14.42 -6.79 -1.80
CA ALA A 13 13.12 -6.85 -2.44
C ALA A 13 12.22 -5.74 -1.89
N GLN A 14 11.51 -5.04 -2.77
CA GLN A 14 10.57 -4.00 -2.36
C GLN A 14 9.49 -4.59 -1.44
N PRO A 15 9.10 -3.89 -0.36
CA PRO A 15 8.03 -4.34 0.51
C PRO A 15 6.73 -4.59 -0.28
N PRO A 16 5.95 -5.62 0.07
CA PRO A 16 4.65 -5.85 -0.55
C PRO A 16 3.71 -4.66 -0.37
N ALA A 17 3.02 -4.29 -1.45
CA ALA A 17 1.97 -3.27 -1.39
C ALA A 17 0.69 -3.74 -0.70
N ALA A 18 -0.05 -2.77 -0.18
CA ALA A 18 -1.37 -2.91 0.41
C ALA A 18 -2.20 -1.65 0.14
N LEU A 19 -3.52 -1.78 0.01
CA LEU A 19 -4.45 -0.67 -0.14
C LEU A 19 -5.05 -0.32 1.23
N ILE A 20 -5.27 0.95 1.52
CA ILE A 20 -5.90 1.45 2.75
C ILE A 20 -7.21 2.13 2.38
N GLU A 21 -8.24 1.85 3.15
CA GLU A 21 -9.51 2.57 3.16
C GLU A 21 -9.69 3.23 4.53
N VAL A 22 -10.08 4.50 4.53
CA VAL A 22 -10.65 5.20 5.67
C VAL A 22 -12.10 5.54 5.30
N ARG A 23 -13.04 5.09 6.11
CA ARG A 23 -14.47 5.35 5.94
C ARG A 23 -14.90 6.64 6.67
N PRO A 24 -16.09 7.21 6.35
CA PRO A 24 -16.59 8.42 7.02
C PRO A 24 -16.77 8.31 8.54
N ASP A 25 -16.85 7.09 9.08
CA ASP A 25 -16.90 6.83 10.53
C ASP A 25 -15.50 6.70 11.16
N GLY A 26 -14.45 6.94 10.38
CA GLY A 26 -13.06 6.85 10.80
C GLY A 26 -12.51 5.42 10.83
N GLN A 27 -13.32 4.42 10.50
CA GLN A 27 -12.85 3.04 10.43
C GLN A 27 -11.80 2.91 9.33
N ARG A 28 -10.68 2.28 9.70
CA ARG A 28 -9.55 2.10 8.80
C ARG A 28 -9.31 0.63 8.53
N THR A 29 -9.26 0.26 7.26
CA THR A 29 -9.03 -1.11 6.80
C THR A 29 -7.82 -1.15 5.88
N VAL A 30 -7.01 -2.19 6.00
CA VAL A 30 -5.95 -2.52 5.04
C VAL A 30 -6.33 -3.75 4.24
N PHE A 31 -6.06 -3.72 2.93
CA PHE A 31 -6.27 -4.82 1.99
C PHE A 31 -4.93 -5.24 1.40
N THR A 32 -4.63 -6.52 1.47
CA THR A 32 -3.38 -7.06 0.91
C THR A 32 -3.53 -8.53 0.57
N THR A 33 -2.69 -9.02 -0.34
CA THR A 33 -2.55 -10.46 -0.62
C THR A 33 -1.70 -11.18 0.42
N GLN A 34 -1.04 -10.44 1.31
CA GLN A 34 -0.20 -10.99 2.37
C GLN A 34 -1.04 -11.47 3.56
N ARG A 35 -0.55 -12.54 4.22
CA ARG A 35 -1.06 -12.89 5.55
C ARG A 35 -0.38 -12.00 6.58
N LEU A 36 -1.17 -11.21 7.30
CA LEU A 36 -0.68 -10.28 8.31
C LEU A 36 -0.86 -10.85 9.72
N SER A 37 0.04 -10.47 10.60
CA SER A 37 -0.01 -10.70 12.05
C SER A 37 0.02 -9.37 12.80
N ARG A 38 -0.30 -9.39 14.10
CA ARG A 38 -0.20 -8.21 14.98
C ARG A 38 1.22 -7.67 15.15
N HIS A 39 2.23 -8.47 14.80
CA HIS A 39 3.64 -8.08 14.87
C HIS A 39 4.14 -7.43 13.58
N ASP A 40 3.40 -7.59 12.47
CA ASP A 40 3.72 -6.89 11.23
C ASP A 40 3.43 -5.40 11.38
N ARG A 41 4.20 -4.60 10.64
CA ARG A 41 4.06 -3.14 10.58
C ARG A 41 3.60 -2.73 9.20
N LEU A 42 2.89 -1.61 9.15
CA LEU A 42 2.46 -0.96 7.91
C LEU A 42 2.99 0.45 7.88
N ILE A 43 3.49 0.88 6.73
CA ILE A 43 3.73 2.29 6.44
C ILE A 43 2.65 2.71 5.46
N ALA A 44 1.73 3.58 5.90
CA ALA A 44 0.53 3.93 5.14
C ALA A 44 0.49 5.42 4.79
N GLN A 45 -0.05 5.74 3.62
CA GLN A 45 -0.50 7.09 3.32
C GLN A 45 -1.69 7.48 4.20
N TYR A 46 -1.86 8.79 4.37
CA TYR A 46 -3.00 9.41 5.03
C TYR A 46 -3.43 10.65 4.25
N ALA A 47 -4.69 11.06 4.40
CA ALA A 47 -5.16 12.33 3.87
C ALA A 47 -4.74 13.50 4.78
N ASP A 48 -4.20 14.58 4.20
CA ASP A 48 -4.15 15.86 4.90
C ASP A 48 -5.55 16.51 4.97
N ALA A 49 -5.64 17.69 5.60
CA ALA A 49 -6.89 18.42 5.77
C ALA A 49 -7.55 18.83 4.44
N GLN A 50 -6.83 18.77 3.32
CA GLN A 50 -7.36 19.05 1.98
C GLN A 50 -7.67 17.76 1.20
N GLY A 51 -7.61 16.59 1.84
CA GLY A 51 -7.83 15.30 1.20
C GLY A 51 -6.65 14.82 0.34
N LYS A 52 -5.50 15.51 0.37
CA LYS A 52 -4.34 15.10 -0.43
C LYS A 52 -3.60 13.98 0.27
N ALA A 53 -3.19 12.97 -0.48
CA ALA A 53 -2.37 11.89 0.03
C ALA A 53 -1.02 12.43 0.51
N ARG A 54 -0.70 12.15 1.77
CA ARG A 54 0.58 12.39 2.41
C ARG A 54 1.20 11.09 2.86
N CYS A 55 2.51 11.07 2.79
CA CYS A 55 3.31 10.00 3.34
C CYS A 55 3.94 10.46 4.66
N CYS A 56 4.11 9.59 5.64
CA CYS A 56 3.37 8.35 5.88
C CYS A 56 3.24 8.18 7.39
N VAL A 57 2.34 7.31 7.82
CA VAL A 57 2.16 6.96 9.24
C VAL A 57 2.43 5.47 9.47
N PRO A 58 3.17 5.10 10.53
CA PRO A 58 3.32 3.71 10.92
C PRO A 58 2.04 3.21 11.59
N LEU A 59 1.58 2.03 11.19
CA LEU A 59 0.36 1.39 11.72
C LEU A 59 0.61 -0.08 12.05
N ARG A 60 -0.27 -0.64 12.87
CA ARG A 60 -0.28 -2.05 13.26
C ARG A 60 -1.68 -2.61 13.15
N ILE A 61 -1.77 -3.92 12.98
CA ILE A 61 -3.06 -4.63 12.92
C ILE A 61 -3.68 -4.73 14.32
N VAL A 62 -4.96 -4.34 14.45
CA VAL A 62 -5.67 -4.36 15.75
C VAL A 62 -6.69 -5.51 15.87
N GLY A 63 -7.01 -6.18 14.78
CA GLY A 63 -8.03 -7.23 14.72
C GLY A 63 -7.63 -8.46 13.90
N GLY A 64 -8.54 -9.44 13.83
CA GLY A 64 -8.43 -10.56 12.89
C GLY A 64 -8.78 -10.14 11.45
N PRO A 65 -8.69 -11.09 10.49
CA PRO A 65 -9.14 -10.85 9.13
C PRO A 65 -10.62 -10.47 9.07
N LEU A 66 -10.95 -9.48 8.26
CA LEU A 66 -12.32 -9.06 7.96
C LEU A 66 -12.82 -9.77 6.69
N ARG A 67 -14.14 -9.90 6.57
CA ARG A 67 -14.78 -10.37 5.33
C ARG A 67 -15.10 -9.17 4.46
N ARG A 68 -14.35 -9.01 3.37
CA ARG A 68 -14.53 -8.01 2.32
C ARG A 68 -14.26 -8.69 0.99
N THR A 69 -15.07 -8.39 -0.02
CA THR A 69 -15.06 -9.01 -1.35
C THR A 69 -15.04 -7.99 -2.49
N ASP A 70 -15.11 -6.72 -2.12
CA ASP A 70 -15.05 -5.54 -2.99
C ASP A 70 -13.62 -5.20 -3.44
N VAL A 71 -12.62 -6.00 -3.05
CA VAL A 71 -11.22 -5.80 -3.45
C VAL A 71 -10.62 -7.09 -4.02
N SER A 72 -10.01 -6.98 -5.21
CA SER A 72 -9.40 -8.06 -5.99
C SER A 72 -7.91 -7.81 -6.27
N ASP A 73 -7.16 -8.87 -6.59
CA ASP A 73 -5.79 -8.79 -7.13
C ASP A 73 -5.87 -9.02 -8.64
N GLU A 74 -5.93 -7.95 -9.41
CA GLU A 74 -6.10 -7.99 -10.87
C GLU A 74 -4.84 -8.50 -11.58
N LEU A 75 -3.67 -8.49 -10.90
CA LEU A 75 -2.42 -8.93 -11.54
C LEU A 75 -2.22 -10.45 -11.48
N ARG A 76 -2.64 -11.09 -10.37
CA ARG A 76 -2.34 -12.51 -10.11
C ARG A 76 -3.51 -13.31 -9.56
N GLU A 77 -4.70 -12.72 -9.47
CA GLU A 77 -5.93 -13.35 -8.96
C GLU A 77 -5.78 -13.99 -7.56
N ARG A 78 -4.84 -13.48 -6.76
CA ARG A 78 -4.64 -14.00 -5.40
C ARG A 78 -5.73 -13.48 -4.49
N ARG A 79 -6.05 -14.29 -3.48
CA ARG A 79 -6.99 -13.88 -2.42
C ARG A 79 -6.51 -12.62 -1.70
N VAL A 80 -7.27 -11.54 -1.81
CA VAL A 80 -7.12 -10.35 -1.00
C VAL A 80 -7.69 -10.59 0.40
N ARG A 81 -6.99 -10.07 1.41
CA ARG A 81 -7.34 -10.17 2.83
C ARG A 81 -7.48 -8.77 3.38
N ALA A 82 -8.55 -8.54 4.13
CA ALA A 82 -8.81 -7.29 4.83
C ALA A 82 -8.46 -7.42 6.31
N TYR A 83 -7.92 -6.38 6.93
CA TYR A 83 -7.65 -6.32 8.37
C TYR A 83 -7.96 -4.94 8.93
N ALA A 84 -8.48 -4.90 10.16
CA ALA A 84 -8.72 -3.64 10.86
C ALA A 84 -7.41 -2.99 11.32
N LEU A 85 -7.35 -1.67 11.19
CA LEU A 85 -6.32 -0.78 11.70
C LEU A 85 -6.89 0.13 12.78
N PRO A 86 -6.05 0.84 13.55
CA PRO A 86 -6.52 1.88 14.45
C PRO A 86 -7.37 2.89 13.67
N ALA A 87 -8.57 3.17 14.18
CA ALA A 87 -9.45 4.17 13.62
C ALA A 87 -8.81 5.56 13.67
N VAL A 88 -9.24 6.44 12.76
CA VAL A 88 -8.85 7.86 12.79
C VAL A 88 -9.55 8.53 13.95
N ALA A 89 -8.78 8.98 14.95
CA ALA A 89 -9.30 9.64 16.15
C ALA A 89 -9.51 11.15 15.91
N THR A 90 -10.36 11.50 14.94
CA THR A 90 -10.78 12.89 14.68
C THR A 90 -12.30 12.96 14.61
N PRO A 91 -12.93 14.08 15.01
CA PRO A 91 -14.39 14.23 14.97
C PRO A 91 -14.97 14.04 13.55
N ASP A 92 -14.27 14.55 12.53
CA ASP A 92 -14.69 14.48 11.13
C ASP A 92 -13.56 13.82 10.30
N PRO A 93 -13.47 12.48 10.31
CA PRO A 93 -12.43 11.79 9.54
C PRO A 93 -12.74 11.90 8.05
N LEU A 94 -11.77 12.39 7.28
CA LEU A 94 -11.89 12.45 5.82
C LEU A 94 -11.85 11.03 5.24
N PRO A 95 -12.86 10.62 4.45
CA PRO A 95 -12.80 9.37 3.70
C PRO A 95 -11.61 9.39 2.74
N PHE A 96 -10.88 8.29 2.70
CA PHE A 96 -9.61 8.25 1.97
C PHE A 96 -9.28 6.85 1.50
N ILE A 97 -8.86 6.74 0.23
CA ILE A 97 -8.25 5.55 -0.32
C ILE A 97 -6.79 5.86 -0.62
N GLY A 98 -5.88 5.04 -0.12
CA GLY A 98 -4.44 5.28 -0.28
C GLY A 98 -3.63 4.01 -0.26
N ALA A 99 -2.33 4.13 -0.50
CA ALA A 99 -1.41 3.01 -0.49
C ALA A 99 -0.79 2.79 0.89
N ALA A 100 -0.30 1.57 1.09
CA ALA A 100 0.52 1.17 2.20
C ALA A 100 1.55 0.13 1.75
N LEU A 101 2.57 -0.05 2.58
CA LEU A 101 3.57 -1.10 2.48
C LEU A 101 3.57 -1.97 3.71
N VAL A 102 3.72 -3.29 3.49
CA VAL A 102 3.78 -4.30 4.54
C VAL A 102 5.21 -4.59 4.93
N LEU A 103 5.55 -4.39 6.20
CA LEU A 103 6.82 -4.77 6.79
C LEU A 103 6.62 -5.98 7.70
N LYS A 104 7.12 -7.14 7.29
CA LYS A 104 6.96 -8.39 8.03
C LYS A 104 7.82 -8.41 9.30
N ALA A 105 7.26 -8.89 10.40
CA ALA A 105 8.03 -9.12 11.63
C ALA A 105 9.19 -10.10 11.36
N GLY A 106 10.39 -9.79 11.86
CA GLY A 106 11.59 -10.62 11.68
C GLY A 106 12.26 -10.53 10.30
N GLY A 107 11.72 -9.75 9.36
CA GLY A 107 12.49 -9.24 8.23
C GLY A 107 13.26 -8.01 8.67
N GLU A 108 14.48 -7.80 8.18
CA GLU A 108 15.22 -6.55 8.41
C GLU A 108 14.82 -5.48 7.38
N PRO A 109 13.98 -4.51 7.74
CA PRO A 109 14.31 -3.12 7.48
C PRO A 109 15.01 -2.62 8.74
N SER A 110 16.31 -2.31 8.62
CA SER A 110 16.97 -1.56 9.69
C SER A 110 16.14 -0.29 9.97
N PHE A 111 16.15 0.21 11.20
CA PHE A 111 15.50 1.47 11.55
C PHE A 111 15.90 2.61 10.57
N LEU A 112 17.13 2.55 10.04
CA LEU A 112 17.64 3.42 8.97
C LEU A 112 16.98 3.16 7.61
N GLY A 113 16.67 1.92 7.25
CA GLY A 113 15.90 1.57 6.04
C GLY A 113 14.45 2.02 6.10
N GLU A 114 13.81 1.95 7.28
CA GLU A 114 12.46 2.49 7.51
C GLU A 114 12.46 4.03 7.46
N GLN A 115 13.44 4.69 8.08
CA GLN A 115 13.63 6.14 7.98
C GLN A 115 13.99 6.61 6.56
N ALA A 116 14.88 5.91 5.86
CA ALA A 116 15.23 6.22 4.47
C ALA A 116 14.04 6.01 3.54
N PHE A 117 13.18 5.04 3.83
CA PHE A 117 11.94 4.85 3.10
C PHE A 117 10.94 5.99 3.36
N LEU A 118 10.75 6.39 4.63
CA LEU A 118 9.89 7.52 5.00
C LEU A 118 10.41 8.86 4.45
N ALA A 119 11.74 9.05 4.43
CA ALA A 119 12.38 10.23 3.86
C ALA A 119 12.34 10.22 2.31
N GLY A 120 12.63 9.09 1.68
CA GLY A 120 12.68 8.91 0.22
C GLY A 120 11.31 8.83 -0.47
N ALA A 121 10.24 8.53 0.28
CA ALA A 121 8.87 8.59 -0.21
C ALA A 121 8.42 10.02 -0.58
N THR A 122 9.21 11.04 -0.26
CA THR A 122 9.01 12.43 -0.74
C THR A 122 9.56 12.68 -2.15
N GLY A 123 10.35 11.75 -2.73
CA GLY A 123 11.17 12.05 -3.92
C GLY A 123 11.18 11.06 -5.09
N ASN A 124 10.89 9.75 -4.93
CA ASN A 124 10.92 8.82 -6.07
C ASN A 124 10.19 7.49 -5.84
N LYS A 125 9.27 7.10 -6.76
CA LYS A 125 8.82 5.75 -7.24
C LYS A 125 8.74 4.51 -6.31
N ALA A 126 9.00 4.63 -5.01
CA ALA A 126 9.09 3.50 -4.10
C ALA A 126 7.77 3.16 -3.41
N PHE A 127 6.83 4.12 -3.35
CA PHE A 127 5.51 3.91 -2.80
C PHE A 127 4.52 3.51 -3.91
N PRO A 128 3.58 2.59 -3.66
CA PRO A 128 2.54 2.26 -4.63
C PRO A 128 1.70 3.49 -4.97
N GLU A 129 1.29 3.59 -6.23
CA GLU A 129 0.38 4.62 -6.71
C GLU A 129 -1.06 4.20 -6.44
N VAL A 130 -1.90 5.18 -6.09
CA VAL A 130 -3.36 4.99 -6.05
C VAL A 130 -4.00 6.00 -6.97
N CYS A 131 -4.90 5.51 -7.82
CA CYS A 131 -5.70 6.32 -8.72
C CYS A 131 -7.11 5.72 -8.85
N THR A 132 -8.04 6.47 -9.41
CA THR A 132 -9.44 6.05 -9.59
C THR A 132 -9.77 5.85 -11.07
N SER A 133 -10.58 4.84 -11.35
CA SER A 133 -11.37 4.73 -12.59
C SER A 133 -12.81 5.12 -12.28
N SER A 134 -13.72 5.10 -13.27
CA SER A 134 -15.12 5.47 -13.07
C SER A 134 -15.88 4.59 -12.07
N GLU A 135 -15.37 3.39 -11.79
CA GLU A 135 -16.06 2.36 -10.99
C GLU A 135 -15.27 1.94 -9.74
N GLY A 136 -14.10 2.52 -9.49
CA GLY A 136 -13.25 2.01 -8.42
C GLY A 136 -11.91 2.71 -8.24
N ALA A 137 -11.12 2.18 -7.32
CA ALA A 137 -9.74 2.59 -7.07
C ALA A 137 -8.76 1.48 -7.42
N HIS A 138 -7.64 1.88 -8.00
CA HIS A 138 -6.52 1.03 -8.36
C HIS A 138 -5.36 1.33 -7.42
N LEU A 139 -4.74 0.29 -6.87
CA LEU A 139 -3.39 0.37 -6.33
C LEU A 139 -2.44 -0.29 -7.30
N LEU A 140 -1.38 0.42 -7.69
CA LEU A 140 -0.41 0.00 -8.68
C LEU A 140 0.98 0.03 -8.06
N GLN A 141 1.70 -1.08 -8.10
CA GLN A 141 3.10 -1.15 -7.71
C GLN A 141 3.92 -1.73 -8.87
N SER A 142 4.99 -1.04 -9.24
CA SER A 142 5.94 -1.47 -10.26
C SER A 142 7.37 -1.43 -9.73
N SER A 143 8.18 -2.39 -10.18
CA SER A 143 9.60 -2.47 -9.87
C SER A 143 10.37 -2.64 -11.16
N ASN A 144 11.30 -1.74 -11.45
CA ASN A 144 12.10 -1.76 -12.68
C ASN A 144 11.23 -1.91 -13.94
N GLY A 145 10.11 -1.17 -13.99
CA GLY A 145 9.15 -1.19 -15.10
C GLY A 145 8.25 -2.44 -15.17
N LYS A 146 8.39 -3.39 -14.24
CA LYS A 146 7.57 -4.60 -14.19
C LYS A 146 6.48 -4.47 -13.13
N PRO A 147 5.20 -4.74 -13.46
CA PRO A 147 4.11 -4.87 -12.50
C PRO A 147 4.46 -5.83 -11.35
N GLN A 148 4.24 -5.38 -10.13
CA GLN A 148 4.41 -6.18 -8.91
C GLN A 148 3.11 -6.37 -8.14
N ALA A 149 2.20 -5.40 -8.16
CA ALA A 149 0.89 -5.52 -7.56
C ALA A 149 -0.10 -4.64 -8.32
N HIS A 150 -1.32 -5.15 -8.51
CA HIS A 150 -2.48 -4.39 -8.94
C HIS A 150 -3.65 -4.84 -8.06
N LEU A 151 -4.03 -4.02 -7.08
CA LEU A 151 -5.27 -4.25 -6.35
C LEU A 151 -6.35 -3.33 -6.90
N TYR A 152 -7.55 -3.84 -7.10
CA TYR A 152 -8.70 -3.05 -7.52
C TYR A 152 -9.78 -3.11 -6.45
N MET A 153 -10.29 -1.95 -6.05
CA MET A 153 -11.44 -1.82 -5.15
C MET A 153 -12.62 -1.28 -5.95
N HIS A 154 -13.69 -2.07 -6.00
CA HIS A 154 -14.93 -1.68 -6.65
C HIS A 154 -15.74 -0.72 -5.76
N PHE A 155 -16.34 0.29 -6.38
CA PHE A 155 -17.29 1.19 -5.75
C PHE A 155 -18.69 0.97 -6.32
N ASP A 156 -19.70 0.94 -5.44
CA ASP A 156 -21.12 0.90 -5.84
C ASP A 156 -21.63 2.27 -6.33
N TYR A 157 -20.72 3.20 -6.65
CA TYR A 157 -21.01 4.56 -7.10
C TYR A 157 -19.92 5.05 -8.05
N ALA A 158 -20.29 5.98 -8.93
CA ALA A 158 -19.35 6.58 -9.86
C ALA A 158 -18.41 7.57 -9.15
N VAL A 159 -17.15 7.59 -9.57
CA VAL A 159 -16.15 8.57 -9.11
C VAL A 159 -15.44 9.19 -10.30
N GLU A 160 -14.90 10.39 -10.11
CA GLU A 160 -14.07 11.04 -11.12
C GLU A 160 -12.80 10.21 -11.37
N PRO A 161 -12.51 9.80 -12.61
CA PRO A 161 -11.30 9.07 -12.93
C PRO A 161 -10.04 9.95 -12.75
N THR A 162 -9.01 9.39 -12.12
CA THR A 162 -7.71 10.04 -11.94
C THR A 162 -6.54 9.22 -12.48
N CYS A 163 -6.77 7.96 -12.88
CA CYS A 163 -5.75 7.15 -13.52
C CYS A 163 -5.40 7.70 -14.91
N SER A 164 -4.10 7.78 -15.23
CA SER A 164 -3.68 8.02 -16.60
C SER A 164 -3.62 6.71 -17.40
N PRO A 165 -3.87 6.73 -18.72
CA PRO A 165 -3.67 5.55 -19.56
C PRO A 165 -2.26 4.97 -19.44
N GLU A 166 -1.26 5.82 -19.25
CA GLU A 166 0.14 5.44 -19.11
C GLU A 166 0.41 4.66 -17.81
N SER A 167 -0.27 4.99 -16.70
CA SER A 167 -0.06 4.26 -15.43
C SER A 167 -0.67 2.86 -15.46
N LEU A 168 -1.73 2.66 -16.25
CA LEU A 168 -2.42 1.37 -16.41
C LEU A 168 -1.78 0.47 -17.46
N LYS A 169 -1.14 1.03 -18.50
CA LYS A 169 -0.56 0.26 -19.62
C LYS A 169 0.32 -0.94 -19.23
N PRO A 170 1.13 -0.92 -18.15
CA PRO A 170 1.92 -2.07 -17.78
C PRO A 170 1.11 -3.25 -17.23
N PHE A 171 -0.13 -3.02 -16.80
CA PHE A 171 -0.96 -3.96 -16.05
C PHE A 171 -2.02 -4.68 -16.90
N TYR A 172 -2.09 -4.36 -18.19
CA TYR A 172 -2.96 -4.98 -19.21
C TYR A 172 -2.15 -5.30 -20.47
#